data_AF-A0A0S3UF22-F1
#
_entry.id   AF-A0A0S3UF22-F1
#
_cell.length_a   1.000
_cell.length_b   1.000
_cell.length_c   1.000
_cell.angle_alpha   90.00
_cell.angle_beta   90.00
_cell.angle_gamma   90.00
#
_symmetry.space_group_name_H-M   'P 1'
#
loop_
_entity.id
_entity.type
_entity.pdbx_description
1 polymer ?
#
loop_
_entity_poly.entity_id
_entity_poly.type
_entity_poly.pdbx_seq_one_letter_code
_entity_poly.pdbx_strand_id
1 'polypeptide(L)'
;MTPFTLDLDDQTRDTLIFGEPLDWSGEGFKRRATFDHLSIEQLEQLIARSFVDGDDQENLWIPPRHLIAVARSPTFIGLKCYFEGFVASGVWEQPVALSGICIEGCVSRSQRREFYHCFEPAATIELSSVKLRATWTWGVQMNDLPTLPASG
;
A
#
# COMPACT_ATOMS: atom_id res chain seq x y z
N MET A 1 5.37 -31.88 8.39
CA MET A 1 4.90 -30.50 8.57
C MET A 1 4.47 -30.00 7.21
N THR A 2 3.15 -29.93 6.97
CA THR A 2 2.62 -29.29 5.77
C THR A 2 2.59 -27.79 6.05
N PRO A 3 3.42 -26.97 5.37
CA PRO A 3 3.30 -25.52 5.50
C PRO A 3 1.90 -25.12 5.05
N PHE A 4 1.32 -24.19 5.80
CA PHE A 4 -0.02 -23.66 5.64
C PHE A 4 -0.09 -22.94 4.28
N THR A 5 -0.88 -23.46 3.32
CA THR A 5 -1.12 -22.77 2.06
C THR A 5 -2.17 -21.71 2.33
N LEU A 6 -1.74 -20.44 2.32
CA LEU A 6 -2.62 -19.29 2.35
C LEU A 6 -3.25 -19.15 0.95
N ASP A 7 -4.12 -20.09 0.57
CA ASP A 7 -4.83 -20.06 -0.72
C ASP A 7 -6.05 -19.13 -0.61
N LEU A 8 -5.75 -17.86 -0.35
CA LEU A 8 -6.72 -16.78 -0.45
C LEU A 8 -6.95 -16.54 -1.94
N ASP A 9 -7.92 -17.25 -2.54
CA ASP A 9 -8.45 -17.08 -3.90
C ASP A 9 -7.68 -16.07 -4.78
N ASP A 10 -6.49 -16.49 -5.24
CA ASP A 10 -5.55 -15.64 -6.01
C ASP A 10 -6.24 -15.07 -7.25
N GLN A 11 -7.15 -15.85 -7.85
CA GLN A 11 -7.93 -15.44 -9.00
C GLN A 11 -8.83 -14.25 -8.69
N THR A 12 -9.56 -14.28 -7.57
CA THR A 12 -10.35 -13.14 -7.11
C THR A 12 -9.45 -11.93 -6.85
N ARG A 13 -8.37 -12.10 -6.08
CA ARG A 13 -7.43 -11.01 -5.75
C ARG A 13 -6.91 -10.31 -7.00
N ASP A 14 -6.43 -11.09 -7.95
CA ASP A 14 -5.81 -10.59 -9.18
C ASP A 14 -6.86 -9.91 -10.06
N THR A 15 -8.05 -10.49 -10.17
CA THR A 15 -9.17 -9.87 -10.90
C THR A 15 -9.59 -8.54 -10.29
N LEU A 16 -9.57 -8.43 -8.95
CA LEU A 16 -9.88 -7.17 -8.27
C LEU A 16 -8.88 -6.06 -8.58
N ILE A 17 -7.60 -6.39 -8.77
CA ILE A 17 -6.52 -5.42 -8.98
C ILE A 17 -6.33 -5.11 -10.46
N PHE A 18 -6.24 -6.14 -11.30
CA PHE A 18 -5.84 -6.06 -12.71
C PHE A 18 -7.02 -6.20 -13.68
N GLY A 19 -8.20 -6.62 -13.21
CA GLY A 19 -9.36 -6.92 -14.04
C GLY A 19 -9.32 -8.29 -14.71
N GLU A 20 -8.19 -9.01 -14.59
CA GLU A 20 -7.99 -10.35 -15.10
C GLU A 20 -7.10 -11.18 -14.16
N PRO A 21 -7.19 -12.51 -14.18
CA PRO A 21 -6.30 -13.38 -13.41
C PRO A 21 -4.86 -13.28 -13.91
N LEU A 22 -3.88 -13.35 -13.00
CA LEU A 22 -2.47 -13.45 -13.38
C LEU A 22 -2.06 -14.92 -13.56
N ASP A 23 -1.17 -15.16 -14.52
CA ASP A 23 -0.55 -16.48 -14.71
C ASP A 23 0.68 -16.65 -13.81
N TRP A 24 0.48 -17.38 -12.72
CA TRP A 24 1.53 -17.75 -11.77
C TRP A 24 2.26 -19.05 -12.13
N SER A 25 1.88 -19.74 -13.22
CA SER A 25 2.35 -21.10 -13.54
C SER A 25 3.75 -21.19 -14.17
N GLY A 26 4.34 -20.06 -14.59
CA GLY A 26 5.68 -20.02 -15.19
C GLY A 26 6.84 -20.15 -14.19
N GLU A 27 8.07 -20.37 -14.69
CA GLU A 27 9.28 -20.58 -13.86
C GLU A 27 9.45 -19.50 -12.77
N GLY A 28 9.39 -19.93 -11.50
CA GLY A 28 9.67 -19.13 -10.31
C GLY A 28 8.50 -19.07 -9.32
N PHE A 29 8.62 -19.79 -8.21
CA PHE A 29 7.63 -19.80 -7.12
C PHE A 29 7.39 -18.42 -6.50
N LYS A 30 8.38 -17.52 -6.51
CA LYS A 30 8.35 -16.21 -5.85
C LYS A 30 8.23 -15.04 -6.84
N ARG A 31 7.12 -14.98 -7.58
CA ARG A 31 6.83 -13.88 -8.51
C ARG A 31 6.09 -12.74 -7.79
N ARG A 32 6.25 -11.53 -8.31
CA ARG A 32 5.50 -10.34 -7.90
C ARG A 32 4.99 -9.62 -9.14
N ALA A 33 3.80 -9.05 -9.05
CA ALA A 33 3.23 -8.16 -10.06
C ALA A 33 2.88 -6.83 -9.40
N THR A 34 3.34 -5.72 -9.97
CA THR A 34 3.11 -4.37 -9.46
C THR A 34 1.83 -3.78 -10.03
N PHE A 35 1.15 -2.96 -9.23
CA PHE A 35 0.09 -2.07 -9.70
C PHE A 35 0.42 -0.64 -9.27
N ASP A 36 0.13 0.31 -10.14
CA ASP A 36 0.40 1.74 -9.92
C ASP A 36 -0.89 2.57 -9.76
N HIS A 37 -2.05 1.99 -10.07
CA HIS A 37 -3.35 2.66 -10.10
C HIS A 37 -4.47 1.81 -9.49
N LEU A 38 -4.33 1.40 -8.23
CA LEU A 38 -5.41 0.75 -7.50
C LEU A 38 -6.42 1.81 -7.01
N SER A 39 -7.69 1.67 -7.35
CA SER A 39 -8.74 2.60 -6.91
C SER A 39 -9.08 2.43 -5.42
N ILE A 40 -9.75 3.44 -4.86
CA ILE A 40 -10.27 3.38 -3.48
C ILE A 40 -11.24 2.21 -3.32
N GLU A 41 -12.14 2.02 -4.27
CA GLU A 41 -13.14 0.95 -4.25
C GLU A 41 -12.48 -0.43 -4.33
N GLN A 42 -11.45 -0.58 -5.18
CA GLN A 42 -10.69 -1.83 -5.26
C GLN A 42 -9.97 -2.13 -3.94
N LEU A 43 -9.34 -1.12 -3.33
CA LEU A 43 -8.70 -1.30 -2.02
C LEU A 43 -9.71 -1.67 -0.91
N GLU A 44 -10.90 -1.05 -0.89
CA GLU A 44 -11.97 -1.43 0.05
C GLU A 44 -12.42 -2.88 -0.14
N GLN A 45 -12.54 -3.35 -1.38
CA GLN A 45 -12.88 -4.74 -1.68
C GLN A 45 -11.77 -5.71 -1.23
N LEU A 46 -10.50 -5.32 -1.39
CA LEU A 46 -9.37 -6.13 -0.92
C LEU A 46 -9.32 -6.20 0.61
N ILE A 47 -9.62 -5.09 1.30
CA ILE A 47 -9.76 -5.07 2.77
C ILE A 47 -10.92 -5.94 3.22
N ALA A 48 -12.09 -5.84 2.58
CA ALA A 48 -13.27 -6.63 2.93
C ALA A 48 -13.08 -8.14 2.75
N ARG A 49 -12.14 -8.55 1.89
CA ARG A 49 -11.76 -9.95 1.65
C ARG A 49 -10.46 -10.37 2.35
N SER A 50 -9.95 -9.53 3.26
CA SER A 50 -8.74 -9.80 4.05
C SER A 50 -7.46 -10.03 3.23
N PHE A 51 -7.37 -9.46 2.01
CA PHE A 51 -6.15 -9.55 1.20
C PHE A 51 -5.04 -8.58 1.65
N VAL A 52 -5.41 -7.49 2.36
CA VAL A 52 -4.48 -6.43 2.82
C VAL A 52 -4.56 -6.19 4.33
N ASP A 53 -5.51 -6.81 5.04
CA ASP A 53 -5.84 -6.52 6.45
C ASP A 53 -5.72 -7.81 7.28
N GLY A 54 -4.54 -8.43 7.27
CA GLY A 54 -4.22 -9.61 8.08
C GLY A 54 -3.40 -9.24 9.31
N ASP A 55 -3.64 -9.92 10.44
CA ASP A 55 -3.00 -9.70 11.75
C ASP A 55 -1.45 -9.80 11.73
N ASP A 56 -0.86 -10.30 10.64
CA ASP A 56 0.59 -10.47 10.45
C ASP A 56 1.27 -9.34 9.66
N GLN A 57 0.61 -8.18 9.50
CA GLN A 57 1.19 -7.02 8.81
C GLN A 57 2.00 -6.09 9.74
N GLU A 58 2.92 -6.67 10.53
CA GLU A 58 3.92 -5.93 11.33
C GLU A 58 4.80 -4.97 10.49
N ASN A 59 4.73 -5.07 9.15
CA ASN A 59 5.53 -4.33 8.19
C ASN A 59 4.82 -3.13 7.52
N LEU A 60 3.53 -2.90 7.78
CA LEU A 60 2.87 -1.68 7.30
C LEU A 60 3.03 -0.55 8.32
N TRP A 61 3.79 0.46 7.92
CA TRP A 61 3.92 1.71 8.66
C TRP A 61 2.58 2.45 8.81
N ILE A 62 1.60 2.14 7.94
CA ILE A 62 0.28 2.76 7.91
C ILE A 62 -0.81 1.72 7.60
N PRO A 63 -1.87 1.60 8.43
CA PRO A 63 -2.98 0.70 8.17
C PRO A 63 -3.71 1.05 6.86
N PRO A 64 -4.11 0.06 6.03
CA PRO A 64 -4.86 0.32 4.79
C PRO A 64 -6.15 1.12 5.01
N ARG A 65 -6.83 0.91 6.15
CA ARG A 65 -8.01 1.70 6.55
C ARG A 65 -7.72 3.18 6.77
N HIS A 66 -6.52 3.51 7.26
CA HIS A 66 -6.09 4.91 7.39
C HIS A 66 -5.89 5.55 6.02
N LEU A 67 -5.31 4.81 5.07
CA LEU A 67 -5.15 5.26 3.69
C LEU A 67 -6.50 5.60 3.04
N ILE A 68 -7.50 4.74 3.23
CA ILE A 68 -8.88 4.99 2.78
C ILE A 68 -9.48 6.24 3.45
N ALA A 69 -9.30 6.38 4.76
CA ALA A 69 -9.83 7.53 5.50
C ALA A 69 -9.24 8.86 4.99
N VAL A 70 -7.93 8.90 4.72
CA VAL A 70 -7.28 10.07 4.13
C VAL A 70 -7.78 10.31 2.70
N ALA A 71 -7.83 9.27 1.86
CA ALA A 71 -8.29 9.38 0.48
C ALA A 71 -9.74 9.90 0.36
N ARG A 72 -10.61 9.57 1.34
CA ARG A 72 -12.00 10.04 1.41
C ARG A 72 -12.17 11.34 2.22
N SER A 73 -11.10 11.90 2.77
CA SER A 73 -11.17 13.12 3.59
C SER A 73 -11.72 14.29 2.76
N PRO A 74 -12.59 15.15 3.34
CA PRO A 74 -13.04 16.38 2.70
C PRO A 74 -11.89 17.28 2.24
N THR A 75 -10.70 17.18 2.85
CA THR A 75 -9.50 17.92 2.45
C THR A 75 -9.07 17.62 1.01
N PHE A 76 -9.27 16.39 0.54
CA PHE A 76 -8.82 15.94 -0.79
C PHE A 76 -10.00 15.71 -1.76
N ILE A 77 -11.19 16.22 -1.42
CA ILE A 77 -12.36 16.11 -2.27
C ILE A 77 -12.13 16.73 -3.66
N GLY A 78 -12.54 16.02 -4.70
CA GLY A 78 -12.37 16.46 -6.10
C GLY A 78 -10.96 16.22 -6.67
N LEU A 79 -10.04 15.62 -5.91
CA LEU A 79 -8.76 15.13 -6.41
C LEU A 79 -8.86 13.64 -6.75
N LYS A 80 -8.05 13.20 -7.72
CA LYS A 80 -7.95 11.77 -8.06
C LYS A 80 -7.00 11.11 -7.07
N CYS A 81 -7.48 10.11 -6.33
CA CYS A 81 -6.64 9.33 -5.43
C CYS A 81 -6.53 7.87 -5.91
N TYR A 82 -5.34 7.30 -5.80
CA TYR A 82 -5.05 5.91 -6.13
C TYR A 82 -3.88 5.39 -5.29
N PHE A 83 -3.73 4.08 -5.25
CA PHE A 83 -2.70 3.39 -4.47
C PHE A 83 -1.75 2.61 -5.37
N GLU A 84 -0.51 2.48 -4.90
CA GLU A 84 0.57 1.75 -5.53
C GLU A 84 0.95 0.57 -4.64
N GLY A 85 1.38 -0.52 -5.26
CA GLY A 85 1.74 -1.72 -4.52
C GLY A 85 2.11 -2.88 -5.42
N PHE A 86 2.12 -4.07 -4.83
CA PHE A 86 2.32 -5.30 -5.55
C PHE A 86 1.53 -6.44 -4.93
N VAL A 87 1.24 -7.43 -5.76
CA VAL A 87 0.81 -8.76 -5.33
C VAL A 87 1.95 -9.74 -5.47
N ALA A 88 1.91 -10.78 -4.65
CA ALA A 88 2.84 -11.90 -4.73
C ALA A 88 2.07 -13.20 -5.00
N SER A 89 2.73 -14.15 -5.66
CA SER A 89 2.19 -15.50 -5.81
C SER A 89 1.83 -16.12 -4.45
N GLY A 90 0.84 -17.01 -4.39
CA GLY A 90 0.32 -17.62 -3.15
C GLY A 90 1.31 -18.41 -2.27
N VAL A 91 2.62 -18.39 -2.57
CA VAL A 91 3.68 -18.89 -1.68
C VAL A 91 4.15 -17.86 -0.65
N TRP A 92 3.72 -16.60 -0.76
CA TRP A 92 4.07 -15.54 0.19
C TRP A 92 2.97 -15.38 1.24
N GLU A 93 3.36 -15.12 2.49
CA GLU A 93 2.44 -14.91 3.62
C GLU A 93 1.56 -13.67 3.44
N GLN A 94 2.03 -12.68 2.68
CA GLN A 94 1.31 -11.46 2.37
C GLN A 94 1.01 -11.39 0.87
N PRO A 95 -0.24 -11.63 0.44
CA PRO A 95 -0.60 -11.70 -0.97
C PRO A 95 -0.67 -10.31 -1.63
N VAL A 96 -0.94 -9.25 -0.87
CA VAL A 96 -0.97 -7.86 -1.32
C VAL A 96 -0.19 -6.98 -0.36
N ALA A 97 0.67 -6.12 -0.92
CA ALA A 97 1.39 -5.09 -0.17
C ALA A 97 1.18 -3.72 -0.82
N LEU A 98 0.83 -2.72 -0.01
CA LEU A 98 0.75 -1.33 -0.43
C LEU A 98 2.12 -0.66 -0.24
N SER A 99 2.58 0.02 -1.27
CA SER A 99 3.86 0.75 -1.27
C SER A 99 3.68 2.26 -1.47
N GLY A 100 2.49 2.74 -1.81
CA GLY A 100 2.26 4.17 -1.94
C GLY A 100 0.80 4.60 -2.02
N ILE A 101 0.59 5.88 -1.73
CA ILE A 101 -0.64 6.62 -1.99
C ILE A 101 -0.31 7.83 -2.86
N CYS A 102 -1.13 8.06 -3.89
CA CYS A 102 -1.03 9.17 -4.81
C CYS A 102 -2.32 9.98 -4.82
N ILE A 103 -2.19 11.30 -4.87
CA ILE A 103 -3.30 12.25 -5.04
C ILE A 103 -2.92 13.23 -6.14
N GLU A 104 -3.72 13.32 -7.20
CA GLU A 104 -3.49 14.14 -8.38
C GLU A 104 -4.63 15.14 -8.63
N GLY A 105 -4.27 16.31 -9.15
CA GLY A 105 -5.20 17.40 -9.48
C GLY A 105 -4.66 18.75 -9.07
N CYS A 106 -5.52 19.77 -8.96
CA CYS A 106 -5.09 21.11 -8.53
C CYS A 106 -4.86 21.15 -7.01
N VAL A 107 -3.60 20.99 -6.57
CA VAL A 107 -3.25 20.86 -5.15
C VAL A 107 -2.88 22.21 -4.53
N SER A 108 -3.64 22.60 -3.52
CA SER A 108 -3.41 23.80 -2.73
C SER A 108 -2.24 23.65 -1.74
N ARG A 109 -1.81 24.78 -1.15
CA ARG A 109 -0.77 24.78 -0.10
C ARG A 109 -1.25 24.09 1.19
N SER A 110 -2.54 24.23 1.55
CA SER A 110 -3.11 23.57 2.74
C SER A 110 -3.15 22.06 2.57
N GLN A 111 -3.58 21.57 1.41
CA GLN A 111 -3.59 20.14 1.09
C GLN A 111 -2.18 19.52 1.14
N ARG A 112 -1.16 20.21 0.63
CA ARG A 112 0.25 19.79 0.76
C ARG A 112 0.69 19.62 2.22
N ARG A 113 0.33 20.59 3.08
CA ARG A 113 0.68 20.55 4.51
C ARG A 113 -0.04 19.41 5.22
N GLU A 114 -1.33 19.26 4.96
CA GLU A 114 -2.12 18.16 5.54
C GLU A 114 -1.55 16.80 5.13
N PHE A 115 -1.28 16.61 3.85
CA PHE A 115 -0.69 15.38 3.34
C PHE A 115 0.65 15.05 3.99
N TYR A 116 1.53 16.05 4.14
CA TYR A 116 2.79 15.86 4.85
C TYR A 116 2.56 15.40 6.30
N HIS A 117 1.63 16.03 7.02
CA HIS A 117 1.32 15.65 8.41
C HIS A 117 0.70 14.26 8.53
N CYS A 118 -0.11 13.81 7.56
CA CYS A 118 -0.69 12.47 7.57
C CYS A 118 0.35 11.38 7.32
N PHE A 119 1.40 11.68 6.56
CA PHE A 119 2.28 10.65 6.01
C PHE A 119 3.74 10.77 6.42
N GLU A 120 4.15 11.74 7.23
CA GLU A 120 5.46 11.71 7.90
C GLU A 120 5.46 10.58 8.96
N PRO A 121 6.45 9.64 8.96
CA PRO A 121 7.73 9.66 8.25
C PRO A 121 7.82 8.65 7.08
N ALA A 122 6.97 8.76 6.06
CA ALA A 122 7.06 7.93 4.85
C ALA A 122 8.46 8.03 4.21
N ALA A 123 8.91 6.93 3.58
CA ALA A 123 10.26 6.82 3.03
C ALA A 123 10.54 7.88 1.94
N THR A 124 9.51 8.24 1.17
CA THR A 124 9.59 9.39 0.26
C THR A 124 8.24 10.10 0.24
N ILE A 125 8.29 11.43 0.30
CA ILE A 125 7.13 12.31 0.17
C ILE A 125 7.39 13.31 -0.95
N GLU A 126 6.56 13.29 -1.98
CA GLU A 126 6.53 14.25 -3.09
C GLU A 126 5.38 15.24 -2.86
N LEU A 127 5.70 16.55 -2.88
CA LEU A 127 4.72 17.62 -2.70
C LEU A 127 4.82 18.63 -3.84
N SER A 128 3.91 18.55 -4.81
CA SER A 128 3.80 19.53 -5.90
C SER A 128 2.42 20.18 -5.93
N SER A 129 2.22 21.13 -6.84
CA SER A 129 0.90 21.74 -7.09
C SER A 129 -0.03 20.84 -7.92
N VAL A 130 0.46 19.72 -8.45
CA VAL A 130 -0.30 18.82 -9.33
C VAL A 130 -0.40 17.38 -8.81
N LYS A 131 0.50 17.00 -7.90
CA LYS A 131 0.67 15.64 -7.39
C LYS A 131 1.20 15.66 -5.96
N LEU A 132 0.60 14.82 -5.13
CA LEU A 132 1.07 14.41 -3.82
C LEU A 132 1.33 12.91 -3.88
N ARG A 133 2.46 12.46 -3.33
CA ARG A 133 2.76 11.03 -3.25
C ARG A 133 3.53 10.72 -1.98
N ALA A 134 3.11 9.70 -1.26
CA ALA A 134 3.86 9.14 -0.15
C ALA A 134 4.13 7.67 -0.48
N THR A 135 5.36 7.20 -0.25
CA THR A 135 5.75 5.81 -0.49
C THR A 135 6.49 5.22 0.69
N TRP A 136 6.34 3.91 0.85
CA TRP A 136 6.97 3.14 1.92
C TRP A 136 7.81 2.02 1.32
N THR A 137 8.97 1.78 1.92
CA THR A 137 9.78 0.61 1.62
C THR A 137 9.20 -0.61 2.31
N TRP A 138 8.71 -1.55 1.52
CA TRP A 138 8.28 -2.85 2.04
C TRP A 138 9.52 -3.66 2.47
N GLY A 139 9.60 -4.03 3.74
CA GLY A 139 10.63 -4.96 4.25
C GLY A 139 11.89 -4.34 4.89
N VAL A 140 11.82 -3.15 5.51
CA VAL A 140 12.89 -2.69 6.41
C VAL A 140 12.34 -2.64 7.85
N GLN A 141 12.77 -3.61 8.67
CA GLN A 141 12.62 -3.54 10.13
C GLN A 141 13.22 -2.21 10.62
N MET A 142 12.49 -1.47 11.47
CA MET A 142 13.00 -0.30 12.21
C MET A 142 14.07 -0.64 13.26
N ASN A 143 14.85 -1.71 13.09
CA ASN A 143 15.96 -2.02 13.99
C ASN A 143 17.23 -1.21 13.68
N ASP A 144 17.26 -0.47 12.56
CA ASP A 144 18.41 0.35 12.14
C ASP A 144 18.16 1.87 12.22
N LEU A 145 17.31 2.33 13.15
CA LEU A 145 17.42 3.72 13.61
C LEU A 145 18.61 3.79 14.57
N PRO A 146 19.65 4.61 14.30
CA PRO A 146 20.72 4.81 15.26
C PRO A 146 20.09 5.35 16.55
N THR A 147 20.22 4.59 17.63
CA THR A 147 19.95 5.10 18.98
C THR A 147 20.87 6.30 19.18
N LEU A 148 20.28 7.49 19.27
CA LEU A 148 21.01 8.67 19.70
C LEU A 148 21.75 8.32 21.00
N PRO A 149 23.06 8.62 21.12
CA PRO A 149 23.75 8.38 22.37
C PRO A 149 23.01 9.15 23.45
N ALA A 150 22.58 8.44 24.49
CA ALA A 150 22.06 9.07 25.69
C ALA A 150 23.17 9.99 26.22
N SER A 151 22.95 11.30 26.12
CA SER A 151 23.84 12.30 26.68
C SER A 151 23.91 12.07 28.20
N GLY A 152 25.04 11.53 28.64
CA GLY A 152 25.46 11.42 30.03
C GLY A 152 26.86 12.00 30.18
#